data_AF-A0AAP0B1N3-F1
#
_entry.id   AF-A0AAP0B1N3-F1
#
_cell.length_a   1.000
_cell.length_b   1.000
_cell.length_c   1.000
_cell.angle_alpha   90.00
_cell.angle_beta   90.00
_cell.angle_gamma   90.00
#
_symmetry.space_group_name_H-M   'P 1'
#
loop_
_entity.id
_entity.type
_entity.pdbx_description
1 polymer ?
#
loop_
_entity_poly.entity_id
_entity_poly.type
_entity_poly.pdbx_seq_one_letter_code
_entity_poly.pdbx_strand_id
1 'polypeptide(L)'
;MEAILSEKDRAVLIPFYDFDPAKLAGFSPAIPLTICSIAVFPTTDCQTLIYVGTDGGKLLLFSLNPSLSTSQLTSLDDDSNAHPASPVVFVRSVTISNRVIELITVLSEIRRVLLLSDGFLFLVDSLLLRSVRKLSFIKDMTAISKRLVQLAVLKFCCSRPATLLSSTMAVGTRSHSEEHHPVDVSQAIQEEQRTQQAQINSLRNDMLSQNKILTQQFLAARDHTQDQQDELRREIRTYMETIKSSLYLQNSRFQKQPDICTGQSSAGILGVSPPPDPAIQPDFSRTMKLSFSRTKNFSRTNLDFSRTID
;
A
#
# COMPACT_ATOMS: atom_id res chain seq x y z
N MET A 1 36.65 -15.68 21.29
CA MET A 1 35.19 -15.57 21.00
C MET A 1 35.06 -15.46 19.50
N GLU A 2 34.87 -16.59 18.82
CA GLU A 2 34.55 -16.61 17.39
C GLU A 2 33.04 -16.51 17.23
N ALA A 3 32.57 -15.54 16.45
CA ALA A 3 31.17 -15.42 16.10
C ALA A 3 30.81 -16.56 15.14
N ILE A 4 29.98 -17.48 15.59
CA ILE A 4 29.34 -18.48 14.74
C ILE A 4 28.32 -17.72 13.88
N LEU A 5 28.75 -17.28 12.69
CA LEU A 5 27.84 -16.78 11.67
C LEU A 5 26.93 -17.95 11.25
N SER A 6 25.64 -17.83 11.60
CA SER A 6 24.58 -18.74 11.17
C SER A 6 24.59 -18.86 9.64
N GLU A 7 24.66 -20.09 9.15
CA GLU A 7 24.74 -20.46 7.72
C GLU A 7 23.50 -20.04 6.88
N LYS A 8 22.52 -19.36 7.50
CA LYS A 8 21.21 -19.02 6.92
C LYS A 8 21.13 -17.72 6.12
N ASP A 9 22.18 -16.90 6.07
CA ASP A 9 22.11 -15.57 5.43
C ASP A 9 22.90 -15.47 4.11
N ARG A 10 23.15 -16.59 3.42
CA ARG A 10 23.73 -16.56 2.07
C ARG A 10 22.64 -16.24 1.03
N ALA A 11 22.27 -14.97 0.91
CA ALA A 11 21.47 -14.50 -0.22
C ALA A 11 22.34 -14.44 -1.48
N VAL A 12 22.00 -15.23 -2.50
CA VAL A 12 22.64 -15.18 -3.81
C VAL A 12 21.74 -14.39 -4.75
N LEU A 13 22.25 -13.28 -5.30
CA LEU A 13 21.58 -12.53 -6.36
C LEU A 13 21.95 -13.15 -7.71
N ILE A 14 20.94 -13.61 -8.45
CA ILE A 14 21.12 -14.19 -9.78
C ILE A 14 20.30 -13.34 -10.76
N PRO A 15 20.86 -12.95 -11.91
CA PRO A 15 20.09 -12.32 -12.98
C PRO A 15 18.93 -13.23 -13.40
N PHE A 16 17.71 -12.69 -13.36
CA PHE A 16 16.51 -13.46 -13.71
C PHE A 16 16.04 -13.20 -15.15
N TYR A 17 16.04 -11.93 -15.57
CA TYR A 17 15.54 -11.53 -16.88
C TYR A 17 16.15 -10.20 -17.30
N ASP A 18 16.62 -10.12 -18.54
CA ASP A 18 17.12 -8.90 -19.15
C ASP A 18 16.04 -8.29 -20.03
N PHE A 19 15.78 -6.99 -19.83
CA PHE A 19 14.82 -6.27 -20.66
C PHE A 19 15.25 -4.82 -20.87
N ASP A 20 14.81 -4.26 -21.99
CA ASP A 20 14.98 -2.85 -22.30
C ASP A 20 13.72 -2.09 -21.86
N PRO A 21 13.78 -1.25 -20.81
CA PRO A 21 12.61 -0.53 -20.33
C PRO A 21 12.09 0.48 -21.35
N ALA A 22 12.94 1.00 -22.24
CA ALA A 22 12.51 1.93 -23.28
C ALA A 22 11.62 1.21 -24.31
N LYS A 23 12.05 0.03 -24.76
CA LYS A 23 11.29 -0.81 -25.69
C LYS A 23 9.97 -1.30 -25.08
N LEU A 24 10.00 -1.81 -23.84
CA LEU A 24 8.78 -2.29 -23.17
C LEU A 24 7.76 -1.18 -22.92
N ALA A 25 8.22 0.04 -22.63
CA ALA A 25 7.35 1.19 -22.45
C ALA A 25 6.92 1.85 -23.78
N GLY A 26 7.34 1.31 -24.93
CA GLY A 26 6.98 1.82 -26.25
C GLY A 26 7.62 3.16 -26.60
N PHE A 27 8.75 3.51 -25.98
CA PHE A 27 9.48 4.72 -26.33
C PHE A 27 10.22 4.54 -27.66
N SER A 28 10.24 5.61 -28.46
CA SER A 28 10.98 5.61 -29.72
C SER A 28 12.48 5.46 -29.48
N PRO A 29 13.18 4.60 -30.22
CA PRO A 29 14.64 4.45 -30.11
C PRO A 29 15.40 5.72 -30.50
N ALA A 30 14.74 6.70 -31.13
CA ALA A 30 15.35 7.97 -31.50
C ALA A 30 15.65 8.88 -30.28
N ILE A 31 15.02 8.65 -29.13
CA ILE A 31 15.26 9.40 -27.90
C ILE A 31 15.80 8.40 -26.86
N PRO A 32 17.12 8.42 -26.59
CA PRO A 32 17.71 7.57 -25.56
C PRO A 32 17.04 7.85 -24.21
N LEU A 33 16.56 6.80 -23.56
CA LEU A 33 16.04 6.86 -22.20
C LEU A 33 17.16 6.48 -21.25
N THR A 34 17.67 7.45 -20.50
CA THR A 34 18.73 7.18 -19.51
C THR A 34 18.09 6.79 -18.18
N ILE A 35 18.39 5.59 -17.71
CA ILE A 35 17.97 5.12 -16.39
C ILE A 35 18.89 5.74 -15.34
N CYS A 36 18.31 6.42 -14.35
CA CYS A 36 19.06 7.12 -13.30
C CYS A 36 18.84 6.52 -11.91
N SER A 37 17.68 5.90 -11.68
CA SER A 37 17.36 5.29 -10.39
C SER A 37 16.41 4.10 -10.58
N ILE A 38 16.49 3.15 -9.66
CA ILE A 38 15.64 1.97 -9.65
C ILE A 38 15.21 1.66 -8.21
N ALA A 39 13.98 1.19 -8.05
CA ALA A 39 13.51 0.60 -6.80
C ALA A 39 12.66 -0.62 -7.09
N VAL A 40 12.73 -1.60 -6.18
CA VAL A 40 12.01 -2.87 -6.28
C VAL A 40 11.06 -2.98 -5.09
N PHE A 41 9.84 -3.40 -5.34
CA PHE A 41 8.83 -3.58 -4.31
C PHE A 41 8.09 -4.91 -4.46
N PRO A 42 8.32 -5.88 -3.57
CA PRO A 42 7.54 -7.11 -3.53
C PRO A 42 6.12 -6.78 -3.04
N THR A 43 5.09 -7.07 -3.84
CA THR A 43 3.69 -6.85 -3.47
C THR A 43 3.06 -8.07 -2.81
N THR A 44 3.29 -9.23 -3.40
CA THR A 44 2.81 -10.56 -2.97
C THR A 44 3.90 -11.58 -3.32
N ASP A 45 3.77 -12.81 -2.81
CA ASP A 45 4.81 -13.85 -2.92
C ASP A 45 5.27 -14.15 -4.37
N CYS A 46 4.44 -13.81 -5.38
CA CYS A 46 4.72 -14.07 -6.79
C CYS A 46 4.72 -12.81 -7.67
N GLN A 47 4.70 -11.60 -7.10
CA GLN A 47 4.70 -10.38 -7.92
C GLN A 47 5.60 -9.30 -7.31
N THR A 48 6.44 -8.75 -8.17
CA THR A 48 7.38 -7.69 -7.84
C THR A 48 7.13 -6.50 -8.75
N LEU A 49 6.97 -5.31 -8.17
CA LEU A 49 6.92 -4.06 -8.91
C LEU A 49 8.32 -3.48 -9.03
N ILE A 50 8.66 -3.01 -10.23
CA ILE A 50 9.95 -2.37 -10.53
C ILE A 50 9.66 -0.94 -10.95
N TYR A 51 10.21 0.01 -10.21
CA TYR A 51 10.13 1.44 -10.50
C TYR A 51 11.44 1.88 -11.13
N VAL A 52 11.37 2.55 -12.28
CA VAL A 52 12.54 3.05 -13.02
C VAL A 52 12.40 4.56 -13.19
N GLY A 53 13.36 5.30 -12.65
CA GLY A 53 13.46 6.75 -12.77
C GLY A 53 14.41 7.14 -13.89
N THR A 54 14.05 8.16 -14.64
CA THR A 54 14.79 8.59 -15.83
C THR A 54 15.38 9.99 -15.68
N ASP A 55 16.34 10.32 -16.55
CA ASP A 55 16.94 11.67 -16.66
C ASP A 55 15.93 12.74 -17.08
N GLY A 56 14.95 12.37 -17.91
CA GLY A 56 13.86 13.24 -18.37
C GLY A 56 12.71 13.38 -17.37
N GLY A 57 12.84 12.88 -16.14
CA GLY A 57 11.83 13.05 -15.09
C GLY A 57 10.60 12.18 -15.22
N LYS A 58 10.67 11.09 -16.00
CA LYS A 58 9.63 10.06 -16.07
C LYS A 58 9.92 8.95 -15.07
N LEU A 59 8.86 8.53 -14.37
CA LEU A 59 8.84 7.33 -13.54
C LEU A 59 8.06 6.25 -14.29
N LEU A 60 8.71 5.12 -14.55
CA LEU A 60 8.14 3.95 -15.20
C LEU A 60 7.86 2.87 -14.15
N LEU A 61 6.76 2.16 -14.31
CA LEU A 61 6.36 1.04 -13.47
C LEU A 61 6.25 -0.22 -14.32
N PHE A 62 6.95 -1.26 -13.89
CA PHE A 62 6.88 -2.60 -14.44
C PHE A 62 6.40 -3.58 -13.39
N SER A 63 5.79 -4.66 -13.85
CA SER A 63 5.43 -5.82 -13.05
C SER A 63 6.28 -7.00 -13.49
N LEU A 64 6.97 -7.61 -12.55
CA LEU A 64 7.72 -8.85 -12.71
C LEU A 64 6.97 -9.98 -12.01
N ASN A 65 6.67 -11.05 -12.75
CA ASN A 65 6.16 -12.29 -12.21
C ASN A 65 7.14 -13.44 -12.50
N PRO A 66 7.89 -13.94 -11.51
CA PRO A 66 8.89 -14.98 -11.72
C PRO A 66 8.28 -16.35 -12.05
N SER A 67 6.98 -16.57 -11.79
CA SER A 67 6.31 -17.83 -12.15
C SER A 67 6.10 -17.99 -13.66
N LEU A 68 6.12 -16.88 -14.41
CA LEU A 68 6.10 -16.86 -15.88
C LEU A 68 7.51 -17.09 -16.43
N SER A 69 8.14 -18.20 -16.04
CA SER A 69 9.48 -18.52 -16.50
C SER A 69 9.51 -18.79 -18.02
N THR A 70 10.63 -18.45 -18.65
CA THR A 70 10.88 -18.52 -20.10
C THR A 70 10.69 -19.92 -20.71
N SER A 71 10.54 -20.97 -19.89
CA SER A 71 10.41 -22.35 -20.35
C SER A 71 9.02 -22.70 -20.92
N GLN A 72 7.99 -21.87 -20.72
CA GLN A 72 6.69 -22.03 -21.36
C GLN A 72 6.58 -21.30 -22.72
N LEU A 73 7.62 -20.55 -23.11
CA LEU A 73 7.63 -19.75 -24.34
C LEU A 73 8.15 -20.49 -25.58
N THR A 74 8.66 -21.71 -25.42
CA THR A 74 9.25 -22.50 -26.51
C THR A 74 8.45 -23.76 -26.87
N SER A 75 7.23 -23.94 -26.34
CA SER A 75 6.40 -25.11 -26.64
C SER A 75 4.94 -24.73 -26.92
N LEU A 76 4.71 -23.95 -27.98
CA LEU A 76 3.41 -23.94 -28.65
C LEU A 76 3.65 -23.65 -30.13
N ASP A 77 3.98 -24.72 -30.85
CA ASP A 77 3.55 -24.88 -32.23
C ASP A 77 2.01 -24.96 -32.23
N ASP A 78 1.30 -23.83 -32.20
CA ASP A 78 -0.07 -23.80 -32.74
C ASP A 78 -0.57 -22.38 -33.03
N ASP A 79 -1.39 -22.32 -34.06
CA ASP A 79 -1.74 -21.21 -34.93
C ASP A 79 -2.70 -20.18 -34.28
N SER A 80 -2.25 -19.44 -33.26
CA SER A 80 -3.01 -18.31 -32.71
C SER A 80 -2.14 -17.13 -32.32
N ASN A 81 -2.62 -15.91 -32.60
CA ASN A 81 -1.97 -14.61 -32.38
C ASN A 81 -1.67 -14.24 -30.90
N ALA A 82 -1.30 -15.21 -30.05
CA ALA A 82 -0.94 -14.98 -28.66
C ALA A 82 0.52 -14.52 -28.58
N HIS A 83 0.74 -13.23 -28.28
CA HIS A 83 2.07 -12.72 -28.01
C HIS A 83 2.75 -13.53 -26.89
N PRO A 84 4.05 -13.84 -27.03
CA PRO A 84 4.83 -14.50 -25.98
C PRO A 84 4.69 -13.73 -24.65
N ALA A 85 4.21 -14.40 -23.60
CA ALA A 85 4.01 -13.80 -22.28
C ALA A 85 5.36 -13.49 -21.61
N SER A 86 5.84 -12.25 -21.76
CA SER A 86 7.05 -11.77 -21.08
C SER A 86 6.88 -11.79 -19.55
N PRO A 87 7.87 -12.27 -18.77
CA PRO A 87 7.82 -12.23 -17.30
C PRO A 87 7.78 -10.81 -16.74
N VAL A 88 8.30 -9.84 -17.50
CA VAL A 88 8.25 -8.41 -17.19
C VAL A 88 7.27 -7.71 -18.12
N VAL A 89 6.31 -7.01 -17.53
CA VAL A 89 5.28 -6.27 -18.25
C VAL A 89 5.33 -4.80 -17.85
N PHE A 90 5.32 -3.91 -18.84
CA PHE A 90 5.13 -2.49 -18.60
C PHE A 90 3.70 -2.23 -18.12
N VAL A 91 3.58 -1.57 -16.97
CA VAL A 91 2.28 -1.28 -16.34
C VAL A 91 1.86 0.15 -16.64
N ARG A 92 2.76 1.12 -16.37
CA ARG A 92 2.42 2.54 -16.49
C ARG A 92 3.66 3.43 -16.48
N SER A 93 3.50 4.65 -16.98
CA SER A 93 4.45 5.74 -16.75
C SER A 93 3.74 7.00 -16.25
N VAL A 94 4.48 7.83 -15.51
CA VAL A 94 4.07 9.19 -15.14
C VAL A 94 5.26 10.14 -15.29
N THR A 95 5.00 11.36 -15.72
CA THR A 95 6.02 12.42 -15.75
C THR A 95 5.94 13.17 -14.42
N ILE A 96 7.04 13.17 -13.68
CA ILE A 96 7.18 13.83 -12.36
C ILE A 96 7.66 15.26 -12.55
N SER A 97 8.69 15.42 -13.38
CA SER A 97 9.36 16.68 -13.69
C SER A 97 9.98 16.59 -15.09
N ASN A 98 10.72 17.62 -15.50
CA ASN A 98 11.59 17.62 -16.67
C ASN A 98 13.07 17.47 -16.28
N ARG A 99 13.33 16.86 -15.12
CA ARG A 99 14.65 16.74 -14.48
C ARG A 99 14.88 15.30 -14.03
N VAL A 100 16.13 14.96 -13.75
CA VAL A 100 16.49 13.60 -13.33
C VAL A 100 15.72 13.16 -12.07
N ILE A 101 15.30 11.91 -12.04
CA ILE A 101 14.82 11.25 -10.81
C ILE A 101 16.04 10.62 -10.13
N GLU A 102 16.49 11.25 -9.06
CA GLU A 102 17.73 10.92 -8.34
C GLU A 102 17.53 9.74 -7.38
N LEU A 103 16.37 9.69 -6.72
CA LEU A 103 16.07 8.67 -5.71
C LEU A 103 14.62 8.22 -5.81
N ILE A 104 14.42 6.92 -5.59
CA ILE A 104 13.11 6.29 -5.48
C ILE A 104 13.08 5.48 -4.19
N THR A 105 12.11 5.78 -3.33
CA THR A 105 11.89 5.05 -2.07
C THR A 105 10.45 4.61 -2.00
N VAL A 106 10.22 3.30 -1.91
CA VAL A 106 8.88 2.74 -1.80
C VAL A 106 8.47 2.66 -0.33
N LEU A 107 7.35 3.31 0.00
CA LEU A 107 6.72 3.31 1.32
C LEU A 107 5.58 2.29 1.30
N SER A 108 5.94 1.03 1.49
CA SER A 108 5.06 -0.14 1.32
C SER A 108 3.79 -0.06 2.17
N GLU A 109 3.90 0.45 3.39
CA GLU A 109 2.83 0.41 4.38
C GLU A 109 1.73 1.42 4.10
N ILE A 110 2.04 2.47 3.35
CA ILE A 110 1.06 3.46 2.89
C ILE A 110 0.79 3.39 1.39
N ARG A 111 1.36 2.39 0.70
CA ARG A 111 1.26 2.20 -0.76
C ARG A 111 1.61 3.46 -1.55
N ARG A 112 2.70 4.12 -1.14
CA ARG A 112 3.22 5.32 -1.81
C ARG A 112 4.65 5.13 -2.24
N VAL A 113 5.07 5.94 -3.21
CA VAL A 113 6.47 6.05 -3.62
C VAL A 113 6.89 7.49 -3.41
N LEU A 114 7.97 7.67 -2.67
CA LEU A 114 8.64 8.94 -2.46
C LEU A 114 9.78 9.07 -3.47
N LEU A 115 9.88 10.22 -4.11
CA LEU A 115 10.82 10.48 -5.19
C LEU A 115 11.59 11.76 -4.91
N LEU A 116 12.87 11.79 -5.26
CA LEU A 116 13.69 12.99 -5.29
C LEU A 116 13.99 13.39 -6.74
N SER A 117 13.71 14.64 -7.09
CA SER A 117 14.06 15.20 -8.40
C SER A 117 14.30 16.69 -8.29
N ASP A 118 15.50 17.16 -8.68
CA ASP A 118 15.88 18.59 -8.69
C ASP A 118 15.73 19.25 -7.30
N GLY A 119 16.12 18.52 -6.25
CA GLY A 119 15.98 18.99 -4.86
C GLY A 119 14.53 19.08 -4.34
N PHE A 120 13.54 18.60 -5.09
CA PHE A 120 12.14 18.52 -4.64
C PHE A 120 11.73 17.08 -4.35
N LEU A 121 10.87 16.93 -3.34
CA LEU A 121 10.24 15.66 -3.04
C LEU A 121 8.87 15.55 -3.67
N PHE A 122 8.61 14.38 -4.25
CA PHE A 122 7.32 14.03 -4.83
C PHE A 122 6.79 12.75 -4.22
N LEU A 123 5.49 12.71 -4.00
CA LEU A 123 4.76 11.55 -3.52
C LEU A 123 3.79 11.08 -4.59
N VAL A 124 3.90 9.82 -4.97
CA VAL A 124 2.99 9.17 -5.93
C VAL A 124 2.36 7.92 -5.32
N ASP A 125 1.23 7.51 -5.90
CA ASP A 125 0.61 6.22 -5.60
C ASP A 125 1.46 5.05 -6.13
N SER A 126 1.53 3.93 -5.42
CA SER A 126 2.38 2.78 -5.83
C SER A 126 2.01 2.22 -7.20
N LEU A 127 0.76 2.33 -7.63
CA LEU A 127 0.32 1.87 -8.95
C LEU A 127 0.30 3.01 -9.99
N LEU A 128 0.83 4.19 -9.64
CA LEU A 128 0.84 5.39 -10.47
C LEU A 128 -0.57 5.78 -10.98
N LEU A 129 -1.61 5.47 -10.17
CA LEU A 129 -3.01 5.73 -10.52
C LEU A 129 -3.45 7.16 -10.24
N ARG A 130 -2.85 7.78 -9.23
CA ARG A 130 -3.25 9.10 -8.73
C ARG A 130 -2.27 10.17 -9.15
N SER A 131 -2.74 11.42 -9.12
CA SER A 131 -1.90 12.58 -9.41
C SER A 131 -0.68 12.65 -8.49
N VAL A 132 0.42 13.13 -9.07
CA VAL A 132 1.69 13.38 -8.38
C VAL A 132 1.51 14.56 -7.42
N ARG A 133 1.95 14.39 -6.17
CA ARG A 133 1.94 15.47 -5.17
C ARG A 133 3.37 15.91 -4.87
N LYS A 134 3.66 17.18 -5.13
CA LYS A 134 4.91 17.82 -4.71
C LYS A 134 4.80 18.17 -3.22
N LEU A 135 5.74 17.71 -2.39
CA LEU A 135 5.67 17.87 -0.94
C LEU A 135 6.31 19.16 -0.46
N SER A 136 7.54 19.46 -0.89
CA SER A 136 8.24 20.72 -0.63
C SER A 136 9.60 20.72 -1.34
N PHE A 137 10.29 21.86 -1.31
CA PHE A 137 11.72 21.93 -1.65
C PHE A 137 12.53 21.46 -0.44
N ILE A 138 13.51 20.61 -0.67
CA ILE A 138 14.53 20.30 0.34
C ILE A 138 15.52 21.47 0.30
N LYS A 139 15.20 22.54 1.03
CA LYS A 139 16.22 23.48 1.47
C LYS A 139 16.80 22.88 2.75
N ASP A 140 18.07 22.49 2.73
CA ASP A 140 18.81 21.90 3.86
C ASP A 140 18.49 20.42 4.20
N MET A 141 19.03 19.89 5.29
CA MET A 141 18.82 18.50 5.75
C MET A 141 17.37 18.31 6.25
N THR A 142 16.50 17.75 5.40
CA THR A 142 15.12 17.43 5.80
C THR A 142 15.00 15.96 6.22
N ALA A 143 14.75 15.72 7.51
CA ALA A 143 14.43 14.38 8.01
C ALA A 143 12.93 14.08 7.84
N ILE A 144 12.60 12.98 7.16
CA ILE A 144 11.22 12.51 7.00
C ILE A 144 11.07 11.24 7.82
N SER A 145 10.18 11.28 8.81
CA SER A 145 9.83 10.12 9.61
C SER A 145 8.39 9.69 9.34
N LYS A 146 8.18 8.37 9.36
CA LYS A 146 6.87 7.76 9.32
C LYS A 146 6.21 7.94 10.69
N ARG A 147 5.13 8.71 10.75
CA ARG A 147 4.27 8.76 11.96
C ARG A 147 3.08 7.82 11.75
N LEU A 148 3.13 6.65 12.39
CA LEU A 148 1.95 5.81 12.53
C LEU A 148 1.01 6.48 13.51
N VAL A 149 0.04 7.25 13.00
CA VAL A 149 -1.12 7.63 13.81
C VAL A 149 -1.94 6.36 13.96
N GLN A 150 -1.85 5.71 15.11
CA GLN A 150 -2.84 4.71 15.50
C GLN A 150 -4.18 5.44 15.55
N LEU A 151 -4.93 5.42 14.45
CA LEU A 151 -6.36 5.65 14.48
C LEU A 151 -6.95 4.51 15.29
N ALA A 152 -7.04 4.70 16.61
CA ALA A 152 -8.13 4.11 17.35
C ALA A 152 -9.39 4.54 16.60
N VAL A 153 -10.07 3.58 15.99
CA VAL A 153 -11.33 3.78 15.28
C VAL A 153 -12.33 4.28 16.30
N LEU A 154 -12.37 5.60 16.53
CA LEU A 154 -13.56 6.27 17.03
C LEU A 154 -14.55 6.27 15.87
N LYS A 155 -15.18 5.12 15.64
CA LYS A 155 -16.52 5.07 15.04
C LYS A 155 -17.44 5.80 16.02
N PHE A 156 -17.45 7.12 15.94
CA PHE A 156 -18.61 7.89 16.39
C PHE A 156 -19.74 7.51 15.44
N CYS A 157 -20.56 6.54 15.84
CA CYS A 157 -21.92 6.48 15.37
C CYS A 157 -22.57 7.78 15.84
N CYS A 158 -22.64 8.78 14.96
CA CYS A 158 -23.59 9.86 15.09
C CYS A 158 -24.99 9.28 14.86
N SER A 159 -25.52 8.59 15.87
CA SER A 159 -26.94 8.32 15.98
C SER A 159 -27.60 9.68 16.25
N ARG A 160 -28.24 10.27 15.24
CA ARG A 160 -29.15 11.39 15.46
C ARG A 160 -30.24 10.92 16.42
N PRO A 161 -30.53 11.62 17.53
CA PRO A 161 -31.76 11.38 18.26
C PRO A 161 -32.91 11.90 17.39
N ALA A 162 -33.73 10.99 16.89
CA ALA A 162 -35.02 11.35 16.29
C ALA A 162 -35.90 11.88 17.41
N THR A 163 -36.23 13.16 17.34
CA THR A 163 -37.16 13.83 18.24
C THR A 163 -38.55 13.24 18.05
N LEU A 164 -39.14 12.80 19.16
CA LEU A 164 -40.51 12.34 19.31
C LEU A 164 -41.52 13.37 18.78
N LEU A 165 -42.51 12.90 18.04
CA LEU A 165 -43.83 13.52 17.98
C LEU A 165 -44.91 12.43 17.88
N SER A 166 -45.62 12.30 19.00
CA SER A 166 -46.98 11.77 19.20
C SER A 166 -47.92 12.28 18.10
N SER A 167 -48.99 11.63 17.63
CA SER A 167 -49.95 10.66 18.16
C SER A 167 -50.73 10.08 16.97
N THR A 168 -51.42 8.94 17.11
CA THR A 168 -52.89 8.80 16.98
C THR A 168 -53.30 7.33 16.92
N MET A 169 -54.43 7.05 17.55
CA MET A 169 -55.03 5.77 17.87
C MET A 169 -55.46 4.94 16.66
N ALA A 170 -55.41 3.61 16.80
CA ALA A 170 -56.44 2.73 16.25
C ALA A 170 -56.57 1.46 17.09
N VAL A 171 -57.82 1.20 17.46
CA VAL A 171 -58.36 0.08 18.23
C VAL A 171 -58.42 -1.17 17.34
N GLY A 172 -58.12 -2.36 17.89
CA GLY A 172 -58.28 -3.62 17.17
C GLY A 172 -58.02 -4.85 18.03
N THR A 173 -59.10 -5.56 18.35
CA THR A 173 -59.30 -6.71 19.24
C THR A 173 -58.42 -7.96 19.07
N ARG A 174 -58.04 -8.54 20.22
CA ARG A 174 -58.26 -9.93 20.67
C ARG A 174 -57.71 -11.09 19.82
N SER A 175 -56.74 -11.84 20.35
CA SER A 175 -56.91 -13.26 20.74
C SER A 175 -55.62 -13.89 21.29
N HIS A 176 -55.82 -14.86 22.19
CA HIS A 176 -54.84 -15.70 22.87
C HIS A 176 -53.94 -16.48 21.93
N SER A 177 -52.64 -16.48 22.21
CA SER A 177 -51.73 -17.57 21.89
C SER A 177 -50.47 -17.45 22.76
N GLU A 178 -50.09 -18.56 23.41
CA GLU A 178 -48.95 -18.72 24.31
C GLU A 178 -47.64 -18.21 23.67
N GLU A 179 -47.05 -17.19 24.28
CA GLU A 179 -45.71 -16.69 23.93
C GLU A 179 -44.64 -17.62 24.50
N HIS A 180 -44.08 -18.47 23.64
CA HIS A 180 -42.68 -18.83 23.78
C HIS A 180 -41.85 -17.59 23.43
N HIS A 181 -41.42 -16.83 24.45
CA HIS A 181 -40.53 -15.68 24.25
C HIS A 181 -39.25 -16.15 23.53
N PRO A 182 -39.00 -15.74 22.28
CA PRO A 182 -37.70 -15.91 21.68
C PRO A 182 -36.75 -15.00 22.45
N VAL A 183 -35.76 -15.59 23.14
CA VAL A 183 -34.65 -14.82 23.72
C VAL A 183 -34.08 -13.96 22.59
N ASP A 184 -34.19 -12.65 22.76
CA ASP A 184 -33.79 -11.65 21.77
C ASP A 184 -32.27 -11.74 21.57
N VAL A 185 -31.86 -12.58 20.60
CA VAL A 185 -30.46 -12.88 20.26
C VAL A 185 -29.67 -11.58 20.01
N SER A 186 -30.36 -10.52 19.58
CA SER A 186 -29.78 -9.20 19.37
C SER A 186 -29.26 -8.57 20.67
N GLN A 187 -29.97 -8.75 21.78
CA GLN A 187 -29.58 -8.17 23.08
C GLN A 187 -28.36 -8.90 23.66
N ALA A 188 -28.33 -10.24 23.56
CA ALA A 188 -27.19 -11.04 24.01
C ALA A 188 -25.90 -10.68 23.24
N ILE A 189 -25.99 -10.51 21.91
CA ILE A 189 -24.85 -10.08 21.09
C ILE A 189 -24.38 -8.68 21.47
N GLN A 190 -25.31 -7.76 21.75
CA GLN A 190 -24.96 -6.39 22.11
C GLN A 190 -24.31 -6.29 23.49
N GLU A 191 -24.75 -7.10 24.46
CA GLU A 191 -24.14 -7.17 25.79
C GLU A 191 -22.74 -7.81 25.74
N GLU A 192 -22.55 -8.84 24.92
CA GLU A 192 -21.23 -9.43 24.69
C GLU A 192 -20.25 -8.41 24.09
N GLN A 193 -20.68 -7.65 23.07
CA GLN A 193 -19.86 -6.59 22.47
C GLN A 193 -19.46 -5.50 23.49
N ARG A 194 -20.37 -5.10 24.38
CA ARG A 194 -20.06 -4.13 25.45
C ARG A 194 -19.02 -4.67 26.41
N THR A 195 -19.14 -5.92 26.81
CA THR A 195 -18.20 -6.59 27.72
C THR A 195 -16.82 -6.70 27.08
N GLN A 196 -16.75 -7.09 25.81
CA GLN A 196 -15.50 -7.15 25.05
C GLN A 196 -14.85 -5.76 24.93
N GLN A 197 -15.64 -4.72 24.63
CA GLN A 197 -15.12 -3.36 24.53
C GLN A 197 -14.60 -2.84 25.88
N ALA A 198 -15.27 -3.18 26.99
CA ALA A 198 -14.82 -2.85 28.33
C ALA A 198 -13.47 -3.52 28.66
N GLN A 199 -13.30 -4.79 28.30
CA GLN A 199 -12.02 -5.51 28.47
C GLN A 199 -10.88 -4.86 27.68
N ILE A 200 -11.13 -4.46 26.42
CA ILE A 200 -10.14 -3.76 25.59
C ILE A 200 -9.73 -2.44 26.22
N ASN A 201 -10.70 -1.66 26.72
CA ASN A 201 -10.43 -0.37 27.35
C ASN A 201 -9.65 -0.54 28.67
N SER A 202 -9.96 -1.57 29.47
CA SER A 202 -9.21 -1.91 30.68
C SER A 202 -7.74 -2.22 30.33
N LEU A 203 -7.51 -3.15 29.39
CA LEU A 203 -6.18 -3.55 28.96
C LEU A 203 -5.36 -2.36 28.44
N ARG A 204 -6.01 -1.46 27.69
CA ARG A 204 -5.37 -0.24 27.17
C ARG A 204 -4.91 0.69 28.30
N ASN A 205 -5.73 0.87 29.34
CA ASN A 205 -5.40 1.72 30.47
C ASN A 205 -4.25 1.11 31.30
N ASP A 206 -4.25 -0.21 31.48
CA ASP A 206 -3.18 -0.93 32.17
C ASP A 206 -1.85 -0.80 31.43
N MET A 207 -1.86 -0.97 30.10
CA MET A 207 -0.69 -0.75 29.25
C MET A 207 -0.18 0.69 29.32
N LEU A 208 -1.08 1.68 29.31
CA LEU A 208 -0.70 3.09 29.40
C LEU A 208 -0.08 3.40 30.77
N SER A 209 -0.61 2.80 31.84
CA SER A 209 -0.07 2.92 33.19
C SER A 209 1.35 2.34 33.28
N GLN A 210 1.56 1.12 32.77
CA GLN A 210 2.87 0.48 32.76
C GLN A 210 3.89 1.24 31.91
N ASN A 211 3.48 1.79 30.76
CA ASN A 211 4.36 2.60 29.92
C ASN A 211 4.84 3.87 30.65
N LYS A 212 3.97 4.51 31.43
CA LYS A 212 4.36 5.65 32.28
C LYS A 212 5.39 5.25 33.34
N ILE A 213 5.19 4.10 33.98
CA ILE A 213 6.14 3.57 35.00
C ILE A 213 7.50 3.30 34.37
N LEU A 214 7.55 2.58 33.24
CA LEU A 214 8.79 2.28 32.53
C LEU A 214 9.51 3.55 32.06
N THR A 215 8.76 4.55 31.59
CA THR A 215 9.32 5.83 31.17
C THR A 215 9.94 6.58 32.36
N GLN A 216 9.27 6.59 33.52
CA GLN A 216 9.83 7.19 34.73
C GLN A 216 11.07 6.45 35.22
N GLN A 217 11.08 5.11 35.19
CA GLN A 217 12.26 4.31 35.52
C GLN A 217 13.43 4.60 34.58
N PHE A 218 13.18 4.74 33.27
CA PHE A 218 14.22 5.08 32.30
C PHE A 218 14.81 6.47 32.54
N LEU A 219 13.96 7.46 32.85
CA LEU A 219 14.43 8.80 33.18
C LEU A 219 15.25 8.83 34.48
N ALA A 220 14.86 8.04 35.49
CA ALA A 220 15.62 7.88 36.73
C ALA A 220 16.96 7.14 36.50
N ALA A 221 16.98 6.16 35.59
CA ALA A 221 18.16 5.36 35.24
C ALA A 221 19.21 6.10 34.37
N ARG A 222 18.95 7.36 33.99
CA ARG A 222 19.82 8.11 33.08
C ARG A 222 21.22 8.36 33.65
N ASP A 223 21.35 8.47 34.97
CA ASP A 223 22.63 8.72 35.66
C ASP A 223 23.27 7.44 36.23
N HIS A 224 22.72 6.26 35.90
CA HIS A 224 23.19 4.96 36.38
C HIS A 224 24.28 4.34 35.49
N THR A 225 24.93 3.27 36.00
CA THR A 225 25.99 2.56 35.27
C THR A 225 25.45 1.87 34.01
N GLN A 226 26.31 1.69 33.00
CA GLN A 226 25.98 1.09 31.71
C GLN A 226 25.27 -0.28 31.85
N ASP A 227 25.70 -1.09 32.83
CA ASP A 227 25.10 -2.41 33.12
C ASP A 227 23.61 -2.30 33.52
N GLN A 228 23.23 -1.26 34.28
CA GLN A 228 21.84 -1.02 34.67
C GLN A 228 20.99 -0.53 33.50
N GLN A 229 21.58 0.23 32.58
CA GLN A 229 20.88 0.64 31.34
C GLN A 229 20.63 -0.54 30.41
N ASP A 230 21.58 -1.47 30.30
CA ASP A 230 21.42 -2.65 29.44
C ASP A 230 20.44 -3.68 30.04
N GLU A 231 20.35 -3.79 31.38
CA GLU A 231 19.29 -4.56 32.04
C GLU A 231 17.90 -3.97 31.76
N LEU A 232 17.75 -2.64 31.91
CA LEU A 232 16.49 -1.96 31.64
C LEU A 232 16.07 -2.10 30.17
N ARG A 233 17.02 -2.02 29.23
CA ARG A 233 16.77 -2.28 27.80
C ARG A 233 16.29 -3.71 27.54
N ARG A 234 16.83 -4.69 28.27
CA ARG A 234 16.39 -6.09 28.19
C ARG A 234 14.96 -6.24 28.70
N GLU A 235 14.63 -5.63 29.83
CA GLU A 235 13.29 -5.65 30.41
C GLU A 235 12.25 -5.01 29.47
N ILE A 236 12.56 -3.84 28.90
CA ILE A 236 11.71 -3.18 27.90
C ILE A 236 11.48 -4.08 26.69
N ARG A 237 12.51 -4.79 26.20
CA ARG A 237 12.38 -5.71 25.07
C ARG A 237 11.45 -6.88 25.40
N THR A 238 11.62 -7.51 26.56
CA THR A 238 10.78 -8.61 27.04
C THR A 238 9.32 -8.18 27.19
N TYR A 239 9.10 -6.97 27.74
CA TYR A 239 7.77 -6.39 27.86
C TYR A 239 7.08 -6.19 26.50
N MET A 240 7.81 -5.66 25.52
CA MET A 240 7.28 -5.45 24.16
C MET A 240 6.93 -6.77 23.46
N GLU A 241 7.71 -7.83 23.65
CA GLU A 241 7.38 -9.16 23.10
C GLU A 241 6.16 -9.80 23.77
N THR A 242 5.98 -9.55 25.07
CA THR A 242 4.77 -9.99 25.80
C THR A 242 3.52 -9.31 25.24
N ILE A 243 3.59 -8.00 24.99
CA ILE A 243 2.48 -7.25 24.36
C ILE A 243 2.16 -7.80 22.98
N LYS A 244 3.17 -8.00 22.12
CA LYS A 244 2.97 -8.56 20.78
C LYS A 244 2.25 -9.91 20.86
N SER A 245 2.72 -10.80 21.72
CA SER A 245 2.15 -12.14 21.88
C SER A 245 0.68 -12.10 22.33
N SER A 246 0.35 -11.23 23.30
CA SER A 246 -1.03 -11.05 23.79
C SER A 246 -1.97 -10.53 22.68
N LEU A 247 -1.51 -9.58 21.86
CA LEU A 247 -2.27 -9.05 20.73
C LEU A 247 -2.48 -10.10 19.62
N TYR A 248 -1.48 -10.93 19.32
CA TYR A 248 -1.63 -12.04 18.37
C TYR A 248 -2.67 -13.07 18.83
N LEU A 249 -2.68 -13.41 20.12
CA LEU A 249 -3.66 -14.32 20.73
C LEU A 249 -5.08 -13.76 20.66
N GLN A 250 -5.28 -12.46 20.91
CA GLN A 250 -6.59 -11.83 20.77
C GLN A 250 -7.07 -11.84 19.32
N ASN A 251 -6.23 -11.47 18.36
CA ASN A 251 -6.59 -11.46 16.94
C ASN A 251 -6.96 -12.86 16.41
N SER A 252 -6.31 -13.91 16.91
CA SER A 252 -6.60 -15.30 16.52
C SER A 252 -7.98 -15.78 17.00
N ARG A 253 -8.51 -15.20 18.09
CA ARG A 253 -9.88 -15.51 18.56
C ARG A 253 -10.95 -14.82 17.72
N PHE A 254 -10.66 -13.66 17.12
CA PHE A 254 -11.61 -12.94 16.27
C PHE A 254 -11.83 -13.58 14.88
N GLN A 255 -10.96 -14.51 14.47
CA GLN A 255 -11.02 -15.13 13.15
C GLN A 255 -11.77 -16.47 13.10
N LYS A 256 -12.22 -16.98 14.25
CA LYS A 256 -13.12 -18.14 14.33
C LYS A 256 -14.57 -17.66 14.49
N GLN A 257 -15.20 -17.20 13.41
CA GLN A 257 -16.66 -17.24 13.33
C GLN A 257 -17.08 -18.59 12.75
N PRO A 258 -18.15 -19.24 13.27
CA PRO A 258 -18.66 -20.48 12.71
C PRO A 258 -19.35 -20.21 11.37
N ASP A 259 -18.97 -20.97 10.34
CA ASP A 259 -19.66 -21.00 9.05
C ASP A 259 -21.11 -21.48 9.25
N ILE A 260 -22.06 -20.54 9.26
CA ILE A 260 -23.49 -20.86 9.22
C ILE A 260 -23.87 -21.02 7.74
N CYS A 261 -23.78 -22.25 7.26
CA CYS A 261 -24.32 -22.67 5.96
C CYS A 261 -25.85 -22.48 5.95
N THR A 262 -26.33 -21.46 5.24
CA THR A 262 -27.74 -21.36 4.85
C THR A 262 -27.90 -21.90 3.44
N GLY A 263 -28.46 -23.11 3.34
CA GLY A 263 -28.94 -23.65 2.07
C GLY A 263 -30.19 -22.91 1.63
N GLN A 264 -30.12 -22.22 0.49
CA GLN A 264 -31.30 -21.77 -0.24
C GLN A 264 -31.32 -22.43 -1.62
N SER A 265 -32.26 -23.37 -1.74
CA SER A 265 -32.82 -23.88 -2.98
C SER A 265 -33.48 -22.75 -3.78
N SER A 266 -33.13 -22.61 -5.06
CA SER A 266 -33.88 -21.76 -5.99
C SER A 266 -34.27 -22.57 -7.23
N ALA A 267 -35.58 -22.77 -7.37
CA ALA A 267 -36.24 -23.33 -8.53
C ALA A 267 -36.27 -22.30 -9.68
N GLY A 268 -36.18 -22.81 -10.91
CA GLY A 268 -35.97 -22.02 -12.12
C GLY A 268 -37.17 -21.23 -12.62
N ILE A 269 -36.86 -20.22 -13.43
CA ILE A 269 -37.79 -19.58 -14.38
C ILE A 269 -37.00 -19.32 -15.67
N LEU A 270 -37.47 -19.93 -16.76
CA LEU A 270 -37.05 -19.71 -18.14
C LEU A 270 -37.41 -18.28 -18.56
N GLY A 271 -36.41 -17.49 -18.97
CA GLY A 271 -36.58 -16.17 -19.57
C GLY A 271 -35.85 -16.09 -20.91
N VAL A 272 -36.63 -15.87 -21.97
CA VAL A 272 -36.25 -15.86 -23.39
C VAL A 272 -35.35 -14.66 -23.70
N SER A 273 -34.28 -14.91 -24.46
CA SER A 273 -33.31 -13.91 -24.93
C SER A 273 -33.74 -13.29 -26.27
N PRO A 274 -33.69 -11.96 -26.46
CA PRO A 274 -33.89 -11.33 -27.76
C PRO A 274 -32.55 -11.21 -28.55
N PRO A 275 -32.60 -11.15 -29.89
CA PRO A 275 -31.42 -11.20 -30.76
C PRO A 275 -30.65 -9.86 -30.81
N PRO A 276 -29.36 -9.88 -31.21
CA PRO A 276 -28.53 -8.68 -31.30
C PRO A 276 -28.70 -7.94 -32.64
N ASP A 277 -28.86 -6.62 -32.58
CA ASP A 277 -28.80 -5.72 -33.74
C ASP A 277 -27.35 -5.38 -34.14
N PRO A 278 -27.08 -5.13 -35.45
CA PRO A 278 -25.72 -4.98 -35.97
C PRO A 278 -25.16 -3.55 -35.89
N ALA A 279 -23.88 -3.51 -35.52
CA ALA A 279 -22.80 -2.59 -35.91
C ALA A 279 -23.14 -1.21 -36.49
N ILE A 280 -22.78 -0.16 -35.74
CA ILE A 280 -22.48 1.19 -36.27
C ILE A 280 -21.02 1.51 -35.93
N GLN A 281 -20.16 1.54 -36.94
CA GLN A 281 -18.79 2.08 -36.85
C GLN A 281 -18.83 3.62 -36.86
N PRO A 282 -18.05 4.31 -36.01
CA PRO A 282 -17.70 5.69 -36.26
C PRO A 282 -16.30 5.81 -36.87
N ASP A 283 -16.29 6.36 -38.08
CA ASP A 283 -15.14 6.84 -38.84
C ASP A 283 -14.52 8.07 -38.13
N PHE A 284 -13.25 7.98 -37.73
CA PHE A 284 -12.50 9.10 -37.14
C PHE A 284 -11.26 9.41 -37.99
N SER A 285 -11.50 10.05 -39.13
CA SER A 285 -10.48 10.80 -39.85
C SER A 285 -10.50 12.26 -39.43
N ARG A 286 -9.68 12.66 -38.44
CA ARG A 286 -9.33 14.07 -38.20
C ARG A 286 -7.84 14.26 -37.98
N THR A 287 -7.20 14.63 -39.07
CA THR A 287 -5.87 15.23 -39.20
C THR A 287 -5.75 16.49 -38.32
N MET A 288 -4.83 16.50 -37.35
CA MET A 288 -4.34 17.74 -36.74
C MET A 288 -2.93 18.06 -37.25
N LYS A 289 -2.84 19.12 -38.05
CA LYS A 289 -1.60 19.83 -38.38
C LYS A 289 -1.25 20.73 -37.18
N LEU A 290 -0.10 20.50 -36.55
CA LEU A 290 0.51 21.48 -35.64
C LEU A 290 1.82 21.97 -36.26
N SER A 291 1.82 23.22 -36.70
CA SER A 291 3.00 23.98 -37.10
C SER A 291 3.73 24.48 -35.86
N PHE A 292 5.02 24.14 -35.74
CA PHE A 292 5.91 24.70 -34.72
C PHE A 292 6.65 25.91 -35.27
N SER A 293 6.46 27.07 -34.64
CA SER A 293 7.22 28.29 -34.92
C SER A 293 8.29 28.51 -33.85
N ARG A 294 9.52 28.60 -34.37
CA ARG A 294 10.81 29.10 -33.88
C ARG A 294 10.93 29.90 -32.57
N THR A 295 12.12 29.68 -31.99
CA THR A 295 13.08 30.61 -31.33
C THR A 295 12.87 31.03 -29.87
N LYS A 296 13.88 30.77 -29.03
CA LYS A 296 14.99 31.71 -28.79
C LYS A 296 16.16 31.03 -28.05
N ASN A 297 17.35 31.37 -28.53
CA ASN A 297 18.66 31.07 -27.95
C ASN A 297 18.81 31.72 -26.57
N PHE A 298 19.46 31.04 -25.63
CA PHE A 298 20.18 31.69 -24.55
C PHE A 298 21.53 30.99 -24.36
N SER A 299 22.59 31.76 -24.58
CA SER A 299 23.99 31.34 -24.49
C SER A 299 24.60 31.77 -23.16
N ARG A 300 25.68 31.07 -22.79
CA ARG A 300 26.77 31.46 -21.85
C ARG A 300 26.43 31.39 -20.34
N THR A 301 27.32 30.99 -19.44
CA THR A 301 28.80 31.01 -19.40
C THR A 301 29.39 29.84 -18.61
N ASN A 302 30.53 29.31 -19.07
CA ASN A 302 31.50 28.55 -18.27
C ASN A 302 32.14 29.44 -17.20
N LEU A 303 32.36 28.88 -16.01
CA LEU A 303 33.27 29.42 -15.00
C LEU A 303 34.24 28.31 -14.62
N ASP A 304 35.44 28.40 -15.19
CA ASP A 304 36.63 27.67 -14.77
C ASP A 304 37.06 28.16 -13.38
N PHE A 305 37.33 27.22 -12.48
CA PHE A 305 38.12 27.47 -11.27
C PHE A 305 39.32 26.52 -11.28
N SER A 306 40.44 27.00 -11.81
CA SER A 306 41.76 26.45 -11.51
C SER A 306 42.15 26.89 -10.10
N ARG A 307 42.42 25.94 -9.20
CA ARG A 307 43.16 26.19 -7.96
C ARG A 307 44.52 25.50 -8.06
N THR A 308 45.54 26.33 -8.18
CA THR A 308 46.94 26.05 -7.84
C THR A 308 47.06 25.90 -6.33
N ILE A 309 47.80 24.91 -5.84
CA ILE A 309 48.35 24.88 -4.49
C ILE A 309 49.83 24.51 -4.60
N ASP A 310 50.64 25.32 -3.95
CA ASP A 310 52.08 25.18 -3.72
C ASP A 310 52.43 23.96 -2.84
#